data_AF-A0A3D4KA46-F1
#
_entry.id   AF-A0A3D4KA46-F1
#
_cell.length_a   1.000
_cell.length_b   1.000
_cell.length_c   1.000
_cell.angle_alpha   90.00
_cell.angle_beta   90.00
_cell.angle_gamma   90.00
#
_symmetry.space_group_name_H-M   'P 1'
#
loop_
_entity.id
_entity.type
_entity.pdbx_description
1 polymer ?
#
loop_
_entity_poly.entity_id
_entity_poly.type
_entity_poly.pdbx_seq_one_letter_code
_entity_poly.pdbx_strand_id
1 'polypeptide(L)'
;MSLVKKILAEKISSRKDEIDGFFAEKYSVTKPLFYASVDIRHSGYKIVPVDTNLFPAGFNLLTERQKQLATQQVKIYLEQNFSGKNKILIIPENHDRNKYYLQNVKTLKQIVEGAGTEVELGRIDIQNEVELETADGSFLKIQPINRTENKASASGFEPDLVIVNNDFSSG
;
A
#
# COMPACT_ATOMS: atom_id res chain seq x y z
N MET A 1 28.02 -0.19 17.19
CA MET A 1 27.12 -1.07 16.41
C MET A 1 27.05 -2.43 17.10
N SER A 2 25.86 -2.95 17.42
CA SER A 2 25.70 -4.19 18.20
C SER A 2 26.32 -5.40 17.47
N LEU A 3 26.82 -6.38 18.25
CA LEU A 3 27.44 -7.59 17.73
C LEU A 3 26.48 -8.39 16.83
N VAL A 4 25.20 -8.50 17.23
CA VAL A 4 24.19 -9.21 16.42
C VAL A 4 23.98 -8.57 15.05
N LYS A 5 23.99 -7.23 14.96
CA LYS A 5 23.81 -6.52 13.69
C LYS A 5 24.98 -6.78 12.74
N LYS A 6 26.22 -6.79 13.27
CA LYS A 6 27.42 -7.10 12.47
C LYS A 6 27.37 -8.52 11.92
N ILE A 7 27.15 -9.51 12.80
CA ILE A 7 27.05 -10.92 12.41
C ILE A 7 25.96 -11.13 11.37
N LEU A 8 24.77 -10.55 11.57
CA LEU A 8 23.67 -10.70 10.63
C LEU A 8 23.99 -10.05 9.27
N ALA A 9 24.55 -8.84 9.26
CA ALA A 9 24.94 -8.16 8.03
C ALA A 9 26.02 -8.92 7.26
N GLU A 10 27.03 -9.46 7.95
CA GLU A 10 28.08 -10.28 7.35
C GLU A 10 27.50 -11.57 6.75
N LYS A 11 26.59 -12.25 7.47
CA LYS A 11 25.90 -13.45 6.97
C LYS A 11 25.02 -13.17 5.75
N ILE A 12 24.25 -12.08 5.77
CA ILE A 12 23.40 -11.70 4.63
C ILE A 12 24.27 -11.35 3.42
N SER A 13 25.33 -10.56 3.62
CA SER A 13 26.22 -10.15 2.52
C SER A 13 26.98 -11.32 1.91
N SER A 14 27.54 -12.21 2.73
CA SER A 14 28.30 -13.39 2.27
C SER A 14 27.44 -14.48 1.61
N ARG A 15 26.11 -14.41 1.75
CA ARG A 15 25.16 -15.38 1.19
C ARG A 15 24.10 -14.73 0.31
N LYS A 16 24.40 -13.55 -0.25
CA LYS A 16 23.44 -12.77 -1.02
C LYS A 16 22.78 -13.58 -2.15
N ASP A 17 23.57 -14.27 -2.96
CA ASP A 17 23.05 -15.02 -4.11
C ASP A 17 22.16 -16.21 -3.70
N GLU A 18 22.51 -16.89 -2.59
CA GLU A 18 21.71 -17.96 -2.00
C GLU A 18 20.35 -17.42 -1.50
N ILE A 19 20.36 -16.27 -0.83
CA ILE A 19 19.15 -15.62 -0.32
C ILE A 19 18.27 -15.11 -1.46
N ASP A 20 18.86 -14.46 -2.46
CA ASP A 20 18.13 -13.95 -3.64
C ASP A 20 17.50 -15.11 -4.44
N GLY A 21 18.25 -16.21 -4.62
CA GLY A 21 17.75 -17.43 -5.27
C GLY A 21 16.59 -18.08 -4.49
N PHE A 22 16.69 -18.15 -3.16
CA PHE A 22 15.60 -18.62 -2.31
C PHE A 22 14.33 -17.78 -2.48
N PHE A 23 14.44 -16.45 -2.44
CA PHE A 23 13.27 -15.57 -2.62
C PHE A 23 12.68 -15.67 -4.01
N ALA A 24 13.50 -15.76 -5.07
CA ALA A 24 13.02 -15.96 -6.43
C ALA A 24 12.23 -17.28 -6.57
N GLU A 25 12.71 -18.37 -5.99
CA GLU A 25 11.99 -19.64 -5.92
C GLU A 25 10.64 -19.48 -5.20
N LYS A 26 10.62 -18.85 -4.02
CA LYS A 26 9.37 -18.67 -3.26
C LYS A 26 8.36 -17.79 -4.00
N TYR A 27 8.81 -16.71 -4.63
CA TYR A 27 7.92 -15.83 -5.39
C TYR A 27 7.43 -16.44 -6.70
N SER A 28 8.13 -17.44 -7.26
CA SER A 28 7.65 -18.18 -8.43
C SER A 28 6.41 -19.04 -8.12
N VAL A 29 6.26 -19.47 -6.86
CA VAL A 29 5.13 -20.31 -6.41
C VAL A 29 4.07 -19.48 -5.69
N THR A 30 4.47 -18.46 -4.93
CA THR A 30 3.58 -17.59 -4.15
C THR A 30 3.71 -16.17 -4.65
N LYS A 31 2.64 -15.61 -5.23
CA LYS A 31 2.66 -14.23 -5.70
C LYS A 31 2.93 -13.28 -4.51
N PRO A 32 3.79 -12.27 -4.68
CA PRO A 32 3.98 -11.26 -3.66
C PRO A 32 2.67 -10.49 -3.44
N LEU A 33 2.49 -9.99 -2.23
CA LEU A 33 1.40 -9.07 -1.91
C LEU A 33 1.58 -7.75 -2.67
N PHE A 34 0.48 -7.05 -2.95
CA PHE A 34 0.54 -5.70 -3.54
C PHE A 34 1.33 -4.75 -2.64
N TYR A 35 1.12 -4.83 -1.33
CA TYR A 35 1.90 -4.14 -0.32
C TYR A 35 1.86 -4.86 1.03
N ALA A 36 2.75 -4.47 1.94
CA ALA A 36 2.71 -4.78 3.36
C ALA A 36 3.69 -3.86 4.09
N SER A 37 3.52 -3.67 5.39
CA SER A 37 4.58 -3.16 6.28
C SER A 37 4.92 -4.19 7.34
N VAL A 38 6.18 -4.23 7.76
CA VAL A 38 6.68 -5.13 8.81
C VAL A 38 7.45 -4.31 9.83
N ASP A 39 6.99 -4.33 11.08
CA ASP A 39 7.70 -3.68 12.18
C ASP A 39 8.81 -4.61 12.68
N ILE A 40 10.03 -4.07 12.76
CA ILE A 40 11.21 -4.82 13.22
C ILE A 40 11.74 -4.19 14.50
N ARG A 41 11.93 -5.00 15.55
CA ARG A 41 12.58 -4.56 16.79
C ARG A 41 14.00 -5.11 16.91
N HIS A 42 14.91 -4.28 17.42
CA HIS A 42 16.30 -4.63 17.67
C HIS A 42 16.67 -4.36 19.12
N SER A 43 16.98 -5.41 19.89
CA SER A 43 17.32 -5.34 21.32
C SER A 43 18.83 -5.35 21.62
N GLY A 44 19.69 -5.27 20.59
CA GLY A 44 21.15 -5.39 20.73
C GLY A 44 21.68 -6.82 20.64
N TYR A 45 20.86 -7.83 20.96
CA TYR A 45 21.20 -9.26 20.82
C TYR A 45 20.20 -10.04 19.94
N LYS A 46 19.05 -9.43 19.58
CA LYS A 46 18.02 -10.04 18.74
C LYS A 46 17.44 -8.98 17.78
N ILE A 47 17.17 -9.39 16.55
CA ILE A 47 16.43 -8.61 15.54
C ILE A 47 15.27 -9.49 15.10
N VAL A 48 14.03 -9.03 15.26
CA VAL A 48 12.83 -9.80 14.93
C VAL A 48 11.72 -8.93 14.34
N PRO A 49 10.92 -9.47 13.40
CA PRO A 49 9.63 -8.89 13.09
C PRO A 49 8.70 -9.05 14.29
N VAL A 50 7.90 -8.02 14.57
CA VAL A 50 6.93 -8.02 15.69
C VAL A 50 5.51 -7.76 15.25
N ASP A 51 5.33 -7.18 14.06
CA ASP A 51 4.03 -6.94 13.45
C ASP A 51 4.13 -7.02 11.93
N THR A 52 3.05 -7.44 11.28
CA THR A 52 2.91 -7.41 9.82
C THR A 52 1.53 -6.87 9.51
N ASN A 53 1.48 -5.68 8.90
CA ASN A 53 0.24 -5.02 8.53
C ASN A 53 0.07 -5.09 7.01
N LEU A 54 -1.05 -5.69 6.59
CA LEU A 54 -1.44 -5.81 5.18
C LEU A 54 -2.15 -4.56 4.65
N PHE A 55 -2.46 -3.59 5.51
CA PHE A 55 -3.13 -2.32 5.21
C PHE A 55 -2.30 -1.15 5.77
N PRO A 56 -1.05 -0.97 5.31
CA PRO A 56 -0.14 0.01 5.90
C PRO A 56 -0.67 1.44 5.78
N ALA A 57 -0.44 2.23 6.81
CA ALA A 57 -0.91 3.63 6.93
C ALA A 57 0.24 4.66 7.03
N GLY A 58 1.40 4.35 6.44
CA GLY A 58 2.63 5.14 6.55
C GLY A 58 3.25 5.60 5.23
N PHE A 59 2.52 5.60 4.11
CA PHE A 59 3.06 5.98 2.79
C PHE A 59 3.58 7.43 2.77
N ASN A 60 2.96 8.33 3.54
CA ASN A 60 3.40 9.72 3.70
C ASN A 60 4.73 9.87 4.45
N LEU A 61 5.21 8.83 5.14
CA LEU A 61 6.49 8.82 5.84
C LEU A 61 7.67 8.39 4.93
N LEU A 62 7.37 7.91 3.72
CA LEU A 62 8.39 7.59 2.73
C LEU A 62 9.09 8.87 2.25
N THR A 63 10.40 8.78 2.02
CA THR A 63 11.14 9.84 1.31
C THR A 63 10.70 9.93 -0.14
N GLU A 64 10.93 11.06 -0.81
CA GLU A 64 10.59 11.22 -2.23
C GLU A 64 11.21 10.15 -3.13
N ARG A 65 12.46 9.76 -2.85
CA ARG A 65 13.13 8.66 -3.56
C ARG A 65 12.39 7.32 -3.34
N GLN A 66 11.94 7.04 -2.12
CA GLN A 66 11.18 5.82 -1.84
C GLN A 66 9.81 5.83 -2.50
N LYS A 67 9.13 6.99 -2.59
CA LYS A 67 7.86 7.12 -3.32
C LYS A 67 8.06 6.84 -4.81
N GLN A 68 9.11 7.38 -5.43
CA GLN A 68 9.44 7.09 -6.83
C GLN A 68 9.71 5.60 -7.07
N LEU A 69 10.45 4.95 -6.17
CA LEU A 69 10.66 3.50 -6.24
C LEU A 69 9.34 2.73 -6.07
N ALA A 70 8.49 3.12 -5.12
CA ALA A 70 7.18 2.51 -4.91
C ALA A 70 6.31 2.63 -6.17
N THR A 71 6.27 3.80 -6.82
CA THR A 71 5.55 4.00 -8.09
C THR A 71 6.06 3.05 -9.19
N GLN A 72 7.38 2.89 -9.32
CA GLN A 72 7.96 1.93 -10.27
C GLN A 72 7.56 0.48 -9.94
N GLN A 73 7.59 0.10 -8.67
CA GLN A 73 7.18 -1.25 -8.24
C GLN A 73 5.70 -1.51 -8.49
N VAL A 74 4.83 -0.53 -8.19
CA VAL A 74 3.39 -0.63 -8.49
C VAL A 74 3.16 -0.82 -9.99
N LYS A 75 3.85 -0.05 -10.84
CA LYS A 75 3.77 -0.21 -12.29
C LYS A 75 4.14 -1.62 -12.74
N ILE A 76 5.29 -2.13 -12.30
CA ILE A 76 5.76 -3.48 -12.62
C ILE A 76 4.74 -4.52 -12.16
N TYR A 77 4.24 -4.38 -10.92
CA TYR A 77 3.27 -5.32 -10.36
C TYR A 77 1.97 -5.37 -11.17
N LEU A 78 1.43 -4.19 -11.54
CA LEU A 78 0.22 -4.09 -12.35
C LEU A 78 0.43 -4.64 -13.76
N GLU A 79 1.54 -4.32 -14.43
CA GLU A 79 1.86 -4.84 -15.76
C GLU A 79 1.98 -6.37 -15.78
N GLN A 80 2.57 -6.96 -14.74
CA GLN A 80 2.77 -8.41 -14.64
C GLN A 80 1.49 -9.18 -14.28
N ASN A 81 0.61 -8.59 -13.46
CA ASN A 81 -0.53 -9.32 -12.89
C ASN A 81 -1.89 -8.91 -13.45
N PHE A 82 -2.00 -7.68 -13.95
CA PHE A 82 -3.27 -7.04 -14.32
C PHE A 82 -3.10 -6.17 -15.58
N SER A 83 -2.38 -6.69 -16.58
CA SER A 83 -2.13 -5.97 -17.83
C SER A 83 -3.42 -5.43 -18.45
N GLY A 84 -3.41 -4.15 -18.83
CA GLY A 84 -4.57 -3.44 -19.40
C GLY A 84 -5.62 -2.99 -18.37
N LYS A 85 -5.43 -3.27 -17.08
CA LYS A 85 -6.30 -2.79 -15.99
C LYS A 85 -5.75 -1.47 -15.45
N ASN A 86 -6.46 -0.38 -15.70
CA ASN A 86 -5.96 0.96 -15.38
C ASN A 86 -6.90 1.79 -14.50
N LYS A 87 -8.15 1.35 -14.29
CA LYS A 87 -9.09 2.01 -13.38
C LYS A 87 -9.04 1.37 -12.00
N ILE A 88 -8.55 2.10 -11.00
CA ILE A 88 -8.35 1.60 -9.65
C ILE A 88 -9.22 2.38 -8.67
N LEU A 89 -9.99 1.66 -7.86
CA LEU A 89 -10.68 2.23 -6.71
C LEU A 89 -9.88 1.93 -5.45
N ILE A 90 -9.52 2.95 -4.67
CA ILE A 90 -8.93 2.77 -3.35
C ILE A 90 -10.03 2.93 -2.30
N ILE A 91 -10.15 1.95 -1.41
CA ILE A 91 -11.05 1.98 -0.25
C ILE A 91 -10.22 2.27 1.00
N PRO A 92 -10.22 3.50 1.56
CA PRO A 92 -9.53 3.83 2.79
C PRO A 92 -10.32 3.41 4.03
N GLU A 93 -9.68 3.51 5.20
CA GLU A 93 -10.33 3.47 6.51
C GLU A 93 -11.40 4.56 6.66
N ASN A 94 -12.35 4.30 7.56
CA ASN A 94 -13.44 5.22 7.89
C ASN A 94 -12.94 6.31 8.86
N HIS A 95 -11.95 7.08 8.43
CA HIS A 95 -11.29 8.12 9.23
C HIS A 95 -11.54 9.51 8.65
N ASP A 96 -12.34 10.32 9.36
CA ASP A 96 -12.66 11.69 8.92
C ASP A 96 -11.77 12.76 9.55
N ARG A 97 -11.13 12.44 10.68
CA ARG A 97 -10.43 13.44 11.52
C ARG A 97 -8.92 13.27 11.55
N ASN A 98 -8.42 12.09 11.22
CA ASN A 98 -6.99 11.81 11.26
C ASN A 98 -6.32 12.37 9.99
N LYS A 99 -5.95 13.66 10.03
CA LYS A 99 -5.29 14.35 8.91
C LYS A 99 -4.00 13.66 8.43
N TYR A 100 -3.27 12.97 9.31
CA TYR A 100 -2.07 12.21 8.93
C TYR A 100 -2.42 10.93 8.16
N TYR A 101 -3.49 10.24 8.56
CA TYR A 101 -4.01 9.11 7.78
C TYR A 101 -4.53 9.58 6.42
N LEU A 102 -5.23 10.71 6.37
CA LEU A 102 -5.66 11.29 5.08
C LEU A 102 -4.45 11.65 4.20
N GLN A 103 -3.36 12.15 4.78
CA GLN A 103 -2.10 12.35 4.05
C GLN A 103 -1.51 11.03 3.54
N ASN A 104 -1.59 9.96 4.32
CA ASN A 104 -1.22 8.61 3.88
C ASN A 104 -2.04 8.19 2.65
N VAL A 105 -3.37 8.32 2.69
CA VAL A 105 -4.27 7.96 1.57
C VAL A 105 -3.94 8.80 0.34
N LYS A 106 -3.71 10.10 0.50
CA LYS A 106 -3.27 10.98 -0.58
C LYS A 106 -1.97 10.48 -1.22
N THR A 107 -0.98 10.12 -0.40
CA THR A 107 0.32 9.65 -0.88
C THR A 107 0.19 8.30 -1.60
N LEU A 108 -0.64 7.38 -1.08
CA LEU A 108 -0.94 6.12 -1.74
C LEU A 108 -1.60 6.35 -3.10
N LYS A 109 -2.62 7.22 -3.17
CA LYS A 109 -3.28 7.62 -4.43
C LYS A 109 -2.25 8.13 -5.45
N GLN A 110 -1.38 9.06 -5.05
CA GLN A 110 -0.33 9.61 -5.92
C GLN A 110 0.65 8.55 -6.43
N ILE A 111 1.05 7.60 -5.58
CA ILE A 111 1.95 6.50 -5.97
C ILE A 111 1.31 5.65 -7.06
N VAL A 112 0.03 5.32 -6.89
CA VAL A 112 -0.73 4.46 -7.80
C VAL A 112 -1.07 5.19 -9.11
N GLU A 113 -1.50 6.46 -9.05
CA GLU A 113 -1.70 7.30 -10.24
C GLU A 113 -0.39 7.47 -11.04
N GLY A 114 0.73 7.68 -10.34
CA GLY A 114 2.05 7.79 -10.95
C GLY A 114 2.49 6.53 -11.71
N ALA A 115 1.86 5.38 -11.45
CA ALA A 115 2.08 4.15 -12.20
C ALA A 115 1.32 4.11 -13.55
N GLY A 116 0.59 5.17 -13.90
CA GLY A 116 -0.17 5.29 -15.15
C GLY A 116 -1.63 4.82 -15.05
N THR A 117 -2.22 4.92 -13.85
CA THR A 117 -3.60 4.48 -13.58
C THR A 117 -4.52 5.67 -13.29
N GLU A 118 -5.81 5.49 -13.53
CA GLU A 118 -6.88 6.39 -13.12
C GLU A 118 -7.38 5.93 -11.74
N VAL A 119 -7.32 6.79 -10.73
CA VAL A 119 -7.58 6.41 -9.33
C VAL A 119 -8.70 7.22 -8.71
N GLU A 120 -9.74 6.53 -8.26
CA GLU A 120 -10.79 7.11 -7.43
C GLU A 120 -10.71 6.63 -5.98
N LEU A 121 -11.20 7.46 -5.06
CA LEU A 121 -11.35 7.09 -3.65
C LEU A 121 -12.82 6.83 -3.36
N GLY A 122 -13.11 5.68 -2.75
CA GLY A 122 -14.48 5.29 -2.42
C GLY A 122 -14.64 4.82 -0.99
N ARG A 123 -15.75 5.17 -0.36
CA ARG A 123 -16.14 4.68 0.97
C ARG A 123 -17.55 4.10 0.98
N ILE A 124 -17.74 3.07 1.79
CA ILE A 124 -19.01 2.35 1.94
C ILE A 124 -19.92 2.96 3.02
N ASP A 125 -19.37 3.79 3.91
CA ASP A 125 -20.06 4.35 5.07
C ASP A 125 -20.63 5.77 4.85
N ILE A 126 -20.50 6.30 3.64
CA ILE A 126 -20.97 7.64 3.26
C ILE A 126 -22.07 7.57 2.19
N GLN A 127 -22.99 8.54 2.21
CA GLN A 127 -24.09 8.62 1.24
C GLN A 127 -23.89 9.71 0.16
N ASN A 128 -23.02 10.67 0.41
CA ASN A 128 -22.72 11.80 -0.48
C ASN A 128 -21.21 11.96 -0.60
N GLU A 129 -20.74 12.63 -1.66
CA GLU A 129 -19.34 13.02 -1.79
C GLU A 129 -18.90 13.81 -0.55
N VAL A 130 -17.73 13.48 -0.02
CA VAL A 130 -17.10 14.22 1.07
C VAL A 130 -15.74 14.74 0.65
N GLU A 131 -15.42 15.94 1.10
CA GLU A 131 -14.11 16.57 0.93
C GLU A 131 -13.41 16.63 2.29
N LEU A 132 -12.25 15.97 2.40
CA LEU A 132 -11.51 15.84 3.65
C LEU A 132 -10.14 16.49 3.55
N GLU A 133 -9.82 17.35 4.50
CA GLU A 133 -8.54 18.08 4.55
C GLU A 133 -7.39 17.18 5.06
N THR A 134 -6.28 17.14 4.35
CA THR A 134 -5.06 16.39 4.71
C THR A 134 -4.15 17.21 5.62
N ALA A 135 -3.10 16.59 6.16
CA ALA A 135 -2.15 17.25 7.05
C ALA A 135 -1.36 18.40 6.38
N ASP A 136 -1.19 18.36 5.05
CA ASP A 136 -0.55 19.43 4.27
C ASP A 136 -1.53 20.52 3.78
N GLY A 137 -2.79 20.50 4.23
CA GLY A 137 -3.82 21.48 3.88
C GLY A 137 -4.47 21.28 2.51
N SER A 138 -4.12 20.22 1.78
CA SER A 138 -4.85 19.84 0.58
C SER A 138 -6.14 19.08 0.92
N PHE A 139 -6.92 18.71 -0.10
CA PHE A 139 -8.18 18.00 0.10
C PHE A 139 -8.23 16.70 -0.71
N LEU A 140 -8.86 15.69 -0.11
CA LEU A 140 -9.26 14.45 -0.76
C LEU A 140 -10.76 14.47 -0.99
N LYS A 141 -11.15 14.19 -2.24
CA LYS A 141 -12.54 13.88 -2.57
C LYS A 141 -12.76 12.39 -2.45
N ILE A 142 -13.78 11.99 -1.70
CA ILE A 142 -14.12 10.59 -1.50
C ILE A 142 -15.59 10.40 -1.89
N GLN A 143 -15.82 9.43 -2.77
CA GLN A 143 -17.12 9.13 -3.33
C GLN A 143 -17.83 8.02 -2.54
N PRO A 144 -19.17 8.05 -2.46
CA PRO A 144 -19.94 6.91 -1.97
C PRO A 144 -19.80 5.74 -2.95
N ILE A 145 -19.46 4.57 -2.41
CA ILE A 145 -19.44 3.31 -3.16
C ILE A 145 -20.87 2.79 -3.28
N ASN A 146 -21.30 2.56 -4.51
CA ASN A 146 -22.56 1.93 -4.84
C ASN A 146 -22.28 0.52 -5.38
N ARG A 147 -23.17 -0.43 -5.09
CA ARG A 147 -23.11 -1.77 -5.64
C ARG A 147 -24.31 -2.02 -6.54
N THR A 148 -24.04 -2.32 -7.80
CA THR A 148 -25.05 -2.77 -8.76
C THR A 148 -24.70 -4.20 -9.14
N GLU A 149 -25.58 -5.15 -8.78
CA GLU A 149 -25.34 -6.58 -8.94
C GLU A 149 -24.01 -7.02 -8.29
N ASN A 150 -23.02 -7.40 -9.11
CA ASN A 150 -21.70 -7.87 -8.70
C ASN A 150 -20.59 -6.84 -8.96
N LYS A 151 -20.95 -5.58 -9.24
CA LYS A 151 -19.99 -4.49 -9.49
C LYS A 151 -20.10 -3.42 -8.40
N ALA A 152 -18.95 -3.00 -7.89
CA ALA A 152 -18.82 -1.78 -7.10
C ALA A 152 -18.49 -0.62 -8.04
N SER A 153 -19.08 0.56 -7.81
CA SER A 153 -18.75 1.79 -8.53
C SER A 153 -18.76 2.99 -7.59
N ALA A 154 -18.02 4.03 -7.95
CA ALA A 154 -17.89 5.26 -7.18
C ALA A 154 -18.23 6.45 -8.08
N SER A 155 -19.39 7.09 -7.88
CA SER A 155 -19.87 8.18 -8.75
C SER A 155 -19.82 7.86 -10.27
N GLY A 156 -20.21 6.63 -10.65
CA GLY A 156 -20.17 6.17 -12.05
C GLY A 156 -18.80 5.70 -12.53
N PHE A 157 -17.76 5.82 -11.71
CA PHE A 157 -16.47 5.17 -11.95
C PHE A 157 -16.59 3.66 -11.69
N GLU A 158 -16.49 2.85 -12.75
CA GLU A 158 -16.39 1.39 -12.67
C GLU A 158 -14.91 0.97 -12.66
N PRO A 159 -14.33 0.56 -11.50
CA PRO A 159 -12.94 0.13 -11.42
C PRO A 159 -12.72 -1.23 -12.05
N ASP A 160 -11.54 -1.42 -12.62
CA ASP A 160 -11.00 -2.74 -12.95
C ASP A 160 -10.51 -3.48 -11.71
N LEU A 161 -9.94 -2.74 -10.76
CA LEU A 161 -9.30 -3.25 -9.56
C LEU A 161 -9.68 -2.43 -8.34
N VAL A 162 -9.75 -3.11 -7.19
CA VAL A 162 -9.96 -2.46 -5.90
C VAL A 162 -8.72 -2.68 -5.03
N ILE A 163 -8.14 -1.59 -4.55
CA ILE A 163 -7.11 -1.62 -3.51
C ILE A 163 -7.79 -1.29 -2.19
N VAL A 164 -7.71 -2.22 -1.26
CA VAL A 164 -8.27 -2.04 0.08
C VAL A 164 -7.16 -1.52 0.99
N ASN A 165 -7.28 -0.30 1.50
CA ASN A 165 -6.46 0.27 2.57
C ASN A 165 -7.30 0.49 3.85
N ASN A 166 -8.15 -0.51 4.12
CA ASN A 166 -9.03 -0.63 5.26
C ASN A 166 -8.92 -2.07 5.77
N ASP A 167 -8.65 -2.28 7.05
CA ASP A 167 -8.41 -3.63 7.58
C ASP A 167 -9.69 -4.46 7.75
N PHE A 168 -10.86 -3.83 7.60
CA PHE A 168 -12.18 -4.42 7.82
C PHE A 168 -12.26 -5.22 9.14
N SER A 169 -11.56 -4.74 10.17
CA SER A 169 -11.46 -5.42 11.48
C SER A 169 -12.81 -5.63 12.19
N SER A 170 -13.86 -4.91 11.77
CA SER A 170 -15.22 -5.05 12.31
C SER A 170 -16.08 -6.12 11.65
N GLY A 171 -15.64 -6.71 10.52
CA GLY A 171 -16.39 -7.71 9.75
C GLY A 171 -17.22 -7.11 8.62
#